data_AF-A0A399EMP3-F1
#
_entry.id   AF-A0A399EMP3-F1
#
_cell.length_a   1.000
_cell.length_b   1.000
_cell.length_c   1.000
_cell.angle_alpha   90.00
_cell.angle_beta   90.00
_cell.angle_gamma   90.00
#
_symmetry.space_group_name_H-M   'P 1'
#
loop_
_entity.id
_entity.type
_entity.pdbx_description
1 polymer ?
#
loop_
_entity_poly.entity_id
_entity_poly.type
_entity_poly.pdbx_seq_one_letter_code
_entity_poly.pdbx_strand_id
1 'polypeptide(L)'
;MNLFDRVKQIGGKAQRGLAIFRDVPAVAPAQPAQPAAPAPVAQRLEAWRPTRIDRKDFDPGQAFQAGEWFKLAEFEVPSETIWKILAGAPFFMYLRAFKARAGANAAEQARTITLPGLVQTPQAKPALGTEASKYHPEVTVWARVGGVWRRCRINSVTYAAGLEACEYVEPANATDVEVYYVHGDGELRVRAFRKLGNSDTSAVSLFNLGISALHTVDQRDGETSHKWPREVSLTDDFTLSLEVKSGLEHRFVAGRDDMVVSIPAYSAQVATLDPMRKAQLAEIDVRGGI
;
A
#
# COMPACT_ATOMS: atom_id res chain seq x y z
N MET A 1 87.37 34.00 -24.03
CA MET A 1 85.97 33.65 -23.74
C MET A 1 85.52 34.43 -22.52
N ASN A 2 84.50 35.27 -22.67
CA ASN A 2 84.15 36.34 -21.73
C ASN A 2 83.33 35.85 -20.54
N LEU A 3 83.54 36.49 -19.39
CA LEU A 3 82.86 36.25 -18.10
C LEU A 3 81.33 36.43 -18.16
N PHE A 4 80.82 37.08 -19.22
CA PHE A 4 79.40 37.36 -19.44
C PHE A 4 78.59 36.18 -20.01
N ASP A 5 79.24 35.17 -20.60
CA ASP A 5 78.53 33.99 -21.14
C ASP A 5 78.21 32.92 -20.08
N ARG A 6 78.90 32.95 -18.92
CA ARG A 6 78.62 32.03 -17.80
C ARG A 6 77.36 32.41 -16.99
N VAL A 7 76.99 33.68 -16.95
CA VAL A 7 75.84 34.16 -16.14
C VAL A 7 74.50 33.81 -16.81
N LYS A 8 74.42 33.81 -18.15
CA LYS A 8 73.21 33.38 -18.88
C LYS A 8 72.93 31.88 -18.79
N GLN A 9 73.96 31.04 -18.64
CA GLN A 9 73.79 29.59 -18.51
C GLN A 9 73.31 29.13 -17.11
N ILE A 10 73.51 29.96 -16.08
CA ILE A 10 73.04 29.68 -14.71
C ILE A 10 71.57 30.08 -14.54
N GLY A 11 71.13 31.18 -15.18
CA GLY A 11 69.72 31.61 -15.16
C GLY A 11 68.75 30.61 -15.80
N GLY A 12 69.16 29.91 -16.86
CA GLY A 12 68.34 28.90 -17.54
C GLY A 12 68.24 27.53 -16.85
N LYS A 13 69.15 27.22 -15.90
CA LYS A 13 69.11 25.96 -15.13
C LYS A 13 68.42 26.11 -13.77
N ALA A 14 68.38 27.32 -13.20
CA ALA A 14 67.60 27.60 -12.00
C ALA A 14 66.07 27.59 -12.25
N GLN A 15 65.62 27.95 -13.45
CA GLN A 15 64.19 27.90 -13.82
C GLN A 15 63.65 26.50 -14.10
N ARG A 16 64.50 25.48 -14.34
CA ARG A 16 64.07 24.08 -14.51
C ARG A 16 64.03 23.28 -13.20
N GLY A 17 64.70 23.73 -12.14
CA GLY A 17 64.65 23.09 -10.81
C GLY A 17 63.50 23.56 -9.92
N LEU A 18 62.91 24.73 -10.18
CA LEU A 18 61.79 25.30 -9.43
C LEU A 18 60.40 24.87 -9.95
N ALA A 19 60.34 24.16 -11.08
CA ALA A 19 59.09 23.62 -11.62
C ALA A 19 58.67 22.28 -10.97
N ILE A 20 59.57 21.64 -10.22
CA ILE A 20 59.34 20.30 -9.61
C ILE A 20 58.61 20.42 -8.25
N PHE A 21 58.51 21.62 -7.68
CA PHE A 21 57.77 21.89 -6.44
C PHE A 21 56.43 22.60 -6.68
N ARG A 22 55.94 22.62 -7.93
CA ARG A 22 54.68 23.29 -8.29
C ARG A 22 53.43 22.42 -8.17
N ASP A 23 53.62 21.13 -7.87
CA ASP A 23 52.55 20.16 -7.61
C ASP A 23 52.39 19.87 -6.12
N VAL A 24 52.48 20.90 -5.27
CA VAL A 24 51.83 20.82 -3.96
C VAL A 24 50.35 21.08 -4.23
N PRO A 25 49.44 20.12 -4.04
CA PRO A 25 48.02 20.40 -4.16
C PRO A 25 47.71 21.59 -3.25
N ALA A 26 47.13 22.64 -3.83
CA ALA A 26 46.67 23.78 -3.05
C ALA A 26 45.84 23.24 -1.90
N VAL A 27 46.24 23.55 -0.66
CA VAL A 27 45.46 23.21 0.52
C VAL A 27 44.10 23.85 0.28
N ALA A 28 43.09 23.03 0.00
CA ALA A 28 41.73 23.50 -0.16
C ALA A 28 41.40 24.32 1.09
N PRO A 29 40.76 25.49 0.96
CA PRO A 29 40.29 26.21 2.13
C PRO A 29 39.49 25.22 2.97
N ALA A 30 39.83 25.12 4.27
CA ALA A 30 39.14 24.21 5.18
C ALA A 30 37.64 24.41 4.96
N GLN A 31 36.96 23.34 4.50
CA GLN A 31 35.51 23.36 4.43
C GLN A 31 35.01 23.81 5.80
N PRO A 32 34.13 24.82 5.88
CA PRO A 32 33.50 25.16 7.15
C PRO A 32 32.95 23.86 7.71
N ALA A 33 33.36 23.52 8.93
CA ALA A 33 32.91 22.30 9.58
C ALA A 33 31.39 22.29 9.49
N GLN A 34 30.84 21.31 8.78
CA GLN A 34 29.39 21.11 8.75
C GLN A 34 28.92 21.08 10.20
N PRO A 35 27.88 21.85 10.56
CA PRO A 35 27.29 21.77 11.89
C PRO A 35 27.07 20.29 12.20
N ALA A 36 27.63 19.84 13.33
CA ALA A 36 27.49 18.45 13.73
C ALA A 36 26.00 18.12 13.76
N ALA A 37 25.61 17.07 13.03
CA ALA A 37 24.23 16.63 13.03
C ALA A 37 23.78 16.45 14.48
N PRO A 38 22.61 16.97 14.87
CA PRO A 38 22.16 16.88 16.24
C PRO A 38 22.14 15.41 16.69
N ALA A 39 22.70 15.13 17.87
CA ALA A 39 22.78 13.76 18.35
C ALA A 39 21.36 13.16 18.48
N PRO A 40 21.17 11.91 18.02
CA PRO A 40 19.85 11.28 17.91
C PRO A 40 19.19 11.17 19.27
N VAL A 41 17.85 11.23 19.29
CA VAL A 41 17.09 11.02 20.53
C VAL A 41 17.24 9.57 20.96
N ALA A 42 17.53 9.34 22.24
CA ALA A 42 17.57 8.00 22.78
C ALA A 42 16.18 7.37 22.69
N GLN A 43 16.10 6.24 21.99
CA GLN A 43 14.87 5.49 21.79
C GLN A 43 15.02 4.09 22.40
N ARG A 44 13.93 3.58 22.98
CA ARG A 44 13.84 2.20 23.43
C ARG A 44 12.77 1.50 22.61
N LEU A 45 13.17 0.45 21.92
CA LEU A 45 12.23 -0.45 21.26
C LEU A 45 11.66 -1.42 22.29
N GLU A 46 10.33 -1.51 22.36
CA GLU A 46 9.66 -2.53 23.14
C GLU A 46 9.74 -3.92 22.47
N ALA A 47 9.28 -4.96 23.16
CA ALA A 47 9.24 -6.30 22.60
C ALA A 47 8.28 -6.38 21.40
N TRP A 48 8.70 -7.08 20.34
CA TRP A 48 7.87 -7.36 19.18
C TRP A 48 6.65 -8.21 19.56
N ARG A 49 5.48 -7.81 19.05
CA ARG A 49 4.22 -8.53 19.23
C ARG A 49 3.68 -8.96 17.86
N PRO A 50 3.30 -10.24 17.69
CA PRO A 50 2.58 -10.67 16.49
C PRO A 50 1.28 -9.87 16.35
N THR A 51 1.02 -9.39 15.13
CA THR A 51 -0.17 -8.62 14.77
C THR A 51 -0.55 -8.91 13.31
N ARG A 52 -1.61 -8.26 12.82
CA ARG A 52 -2.02 -8.31 11.41
C ARG A 52 -2.38 -6.90 10.96
N ILE A 53 -2.02 -6.56 9.73
CA ILE A 53 -2.58 -5.41 9.02
C ILE A 53 -3.79 -5.95 8.27
N ASP A 54 -4.98 -5.60 8.74
CA ASP A 54 -6.25 -6.10 8.22
C ASP A 54 -7.04 -4.99 7.53
N ARG A 55 -8.10 -5.36 6.80
CA ARG A 55 -9.02 -4.43 6.12
C ARG A 55 -9.46 -3.23 6.99
N LYS A 56 -9.64 -3.43 8.29
CA LYS A 56 -10.11 -2.40 9.24
C LYS A 56 -9.07 -1.31 9.51
N ASP A 57 -7.79 -1.59 9.26
CA ASP A 57 -6.69 -0.66 9.50
C ASP A 57 -6.47 0.26 8.30
N PHE A 58 -7.09 -0.06 7.17
CA PHE A 58 -7.03 0.74 5.96
C PHE A 58 -8.18 1.75 5.89
N ASP A 59 -7.84 2.96 5.46
CA ASP A 59 -8.75 4.03 5.09
C ASP A 59 -8.98 4.06 3.56
N PRO A 60 -10.14 4.56 3.09
CA PRO A 60 -10.39 4.74 1.66
C PRO A 60 -9.34 5.67 1.02
N GLY A 61 -8.81 5.27 -0.15
CA GLY A 61 -7.87 6.07 -0.91
C GLY A 61 -8.56 7.01 -1.92
N GLN A 62 -8.08 6.96 -3.15
CA GLN A 62 -8.56 7.76 -4.28
C GLN A 62 -9.82 7.17 -4.92
N ALA A 63 -10.59 8.03 -5.59
CA ALA A 63 -11.70 7.59 -6.42
C ALA A 63 -11.20 6.71 -7.58
N PHE A 64 -12.02 5.73 -7.97
CA PHE A 64 -11.71 4.78 -9.04
C PHE A 64 -11.35 5.47 -10.36
N GLN A 65 -10.29 4.98 -11.00
CA GLN A 65 -9.86 5.37 -12.35
C GLN A 65 -9.74 4.12 -13.22
N ALA A 66 -10.57 4.03 -14.26
CA ALA A 66 -10.64 2.84 -15.11
C ALA A 66 -9.34 2.65 -15.91
N GLY A 67 -8.74 1.46 -15.80
CA GLY A 67 -7.54 1.09 -16.56
C GLY A 67 -6.24 1.74 -16.07
N GLU A 68 -6.28 2.53 -15.01
CA GLU A 68 -5.11 3.19 -14.42
C GLU A 68 -4.83 2.68 -13.01
N TRP A 69 -3.58 2.81 -12.55
CA TRP A 69 -3.26 2.53 -11.15
C TRP A 69 -3.85 3.64 -10.28
N PHE A 70 -4.74 3.28 -9.37
CA PHE A 70 -5.26 4.19 -8.35
C PHE A 70 -5.09 3.58 -6.97
N LYS A 71 -4.98 4.45 -5.95
CA LYS A 71 -4.91 4.02 -4.55
C LYS A 71 -6.30 3.64 -4.07
N LEU A 72 -6.58 2.35 -3.89
CA LEU A 72 -7.88 1.90 -3.40
C LEU A 72 -8.05 2.17 -1.90
N ALA A 73 -6.99 1.90 -1.14
CA ALA A 73 -6.96 2.09 0.30
C ALA A 73 -5.54 2.37 0.81
N GLU A 74 -5.43 3.01 1.96
CA GLU A 74 -4.16 3.36 2.60
C GLU A 74 -4.15 3.00 4.09
N PHE A 75 -3.05 2.47 4.58
CA PHE A 75 -2.79 2.24 6.00
C PHE A 75 -1.63 3.13 6.42
N GLU A 76 -1.91 4.11 7.26
CA GLU A 76 -0.87 4.93 7.88
C GLU A 76 -0.31 4.22 9.10
N VAL A 77 1.02 4.09 9.16
CA VAL A 77 1.66 3.44 10.31
C VAL A 77 1.41 4.30 11.55
N PRO A 78 0.87 3.72 12.65
CA PRO A 78 0.61 4.47 13.87
C PRO A 78 1.88 5.12 14.42
N SER A 79 1.74 6.36 14.91
CA SER A 79 2.83 7.12 15.52
C SER A 79 3.56 6.33 16.61
N GLU A 80 4.88 6.52 16.71
CA GLU A 80 5.72 5.86 17.71
C GLU A 80 5.67 4.33 17.67
N THR A 81 5.38 3.75 16.50
CA THR A 81 5.44 2.31 16.28
C THR A 81 6.35 1.97 15.11
N ILE A 82 6.92 0.76 15.17
CA ILE A 82 7.56 0.13 14.02
C ILE A 82 6.82 -1.16 13.73
N TRP A 83 6.51 -1.34 12.46
CA TRP A 83 5.85 -2.53 11.93
C TRP A 83 6.81 -3.29 11.04
N LYS A 84 6.71 -4.61 11.09
CA LYS A 84 7.56 -5.52 10.32
C LYS A 84 6.73 -6.57 9.64
N ILE A 85 6.82 -6.67 8.32
CA ILE A 85 6.22 -7.74 7.52
C ILE A 85 7.36 -8.70 7.14
N LEU A 86 7.24 -9.96 7.55
CA LEU A 86 8.29 -10.95 7.30
C LEU A 86 8.25 -11.47 5.86
N ALA A 87 9.42 -11.72 5.29
CA ALA A 87 9.52 -12.49 4.04
C ALA A 87 8.95 -13.90 4.24
N GLY A 88 8.28 -14.44 3.23
CA GLY A 88 7.71 -15.78 3.26
C GLY A 88 6.39 -15.90 4.03
N ALA A 89 5.92 -14.85 4.71
CA ALA A 89 4.65 -14.88 5.44
C ALA A 89 3.46 -15.01 4.47
N PRO A 90 2.55 -15.97 4.66
CA PRO A 90 1.36 -16.09 3.82
C PRO A 90 0.39 -14.95 4.11
N PHE A 91 -0.19 -14.35 3.07
CA PHE A 91 -1.18 -13.29 3.23
C PHE A 91 -2.50 -13.64 2.54
N PHE A 92 -3.57 -12.97 2.98
CA PHE A 92 -4.93 -13.19 2.50
C PHE A 92 -5.50 -11.90 1.95
N MET A 93 -5.92 -11.91 0.69
CA MET A 93 -6.58 -10.77 0.07
C MET A 93 -7.68 -11.25 -0.87
N TYR A 94 -8.90 -10.78 -0.66
CA TYR A 94 -10.01 -10.94 -1.59
C TYR A 94 -10.53 -9.55 -1.95
N LEU A 95 -10.05 -9.04 -3.07
CA LEU A 95 -10.48 -7.77 -3.63
C LEU A 95 -11.84 -7.93 -4.29
N ARG A 96 -12.64 -6.87 -4.21
CA ARG A 96 -13.98 -6.87 -4.79
C ARG A 96 -14.20 -5.69 -5.73
N ALA A 97 -14.81 -6.00 -6.86
CA ALA A 97 -15.39 -5.06 -7.77
C ALA A 97 -16.78 -4.65 -7.24
N PHE A 98 -17.26 -3.53 -7.74
CA PHE A 98 -18.49 -2.87 -7.35
C PHE A 98 -19.42 -2.75 -8.57
N LYS A 99 -20.71 -2.92 -8.33
CA LYS A 99 -21.77 -2.60 -9.30
C LYS A 99 -22.99 -2.06 -8.57
N ALA A 100 -23.56 -0.97 -9.08
CA ALA A 100 -24.82 -0.43 -8.56
C ALA A 100 -25.91 -0.44 -9.62
N ARG A 101 -27.16 -0.49 -9.16
CA ARG A 101 -28.34 -0.20 -9.97
C ARG A 101 -29.44 0.40 -9.10
N ALA A 102 -30.39 1.08 -9.75
CA ALA A 102 -31.63 1.44 -9.09
C ALA A 102 -32.38 0.17 -8.65
N GLY A 103 -32.99 0.23 -7.47
CA GLY A 103 -33.96 -0.77 -7.03
C GLY A 103 -35.26 -0.67 -7.82
N ALA A 104 -36.00 -1.77 -7.87
CA ALA A 104 -37.24 -1.86 -8.61
C ALA A 104 -38.41 -1.12 -7.93
N ASN A 105 -38.27 -0.78 -6.65
CA ASN A 105 -39.33 -0.20 -5.81
C ASN A 105 -40.68 -0.93 -5.96
N ALA A 106 -40.63 -2.27 -6.02
CA ALA A 106 -41.77 -3.14 -6.28
C ALA A 106 -41.92 -4.17 -5.14
N ALA A 107 -42.83 -5.14 -5.30
CA ALA A 107 -42.89 -6.31 -4.43
C ALA A 107 -41.58 -7.11 -4.47
N GLU A 108 -41.35 -7.91 -3.42
CA GLU A 108 -40.18 -8.78 -3.34
C GLU A 108 -40.12 -9.72 -4.56
N GLN A 109 -38.96 -9.79 -5.23
CA GLN A 109 -38.81 -10.56 -6.45
C GLN A 109 -37.36 -11.03 -6.67
N ALA A 110 -37.18 -12.20 -7.28
CA ALA A 110 -35.89 -12.63 -7.79
C ALA A 110 -35.43 -11.73 -8.96
N ARG A 111 -34.16 -11.34 -8.93
CA ARG A 111 -33.54 -10.46 -9.93
C ARG A 111 -32.14 -10.97 -10.24
N THR A 112 -31.74 -10.82 -11.50
CA THR A 112 -30.40 -11.19 -11.95
C THR A 112 -29.59 -9.94 -12.25
N ILE A 113 -28.31 -9.97 -11.89
CA ILE A 113 -27.33 -8.94 -12.23
C ILE A 113 -26.10 -9.60 -12.85
N THR A 114 -25.62 -9.04 -13.96
CA THR A 114 -24.38 -9.49 -14.61
C THR A 114 -23.16 -8.97 -13.83
N LEU A 115 -22.15 -9.82 -13.65
CA LEU A 115 -20.97 -9.56 -12.83
C LEU A 115 -19.69 -9.87 -13.64
N PRO A 116 -19.32 -9.00 -14.60
CA PRO A 116 -18.23 -9.29 -15.53
C PRO A 116 -16.93 -9.61 -14.79
N GLY A 117 -16.23 -10.66 -15.21
CA GLY A 117 -14.97 -11.07 -14.60
C GLY A 117 -15.09 -11.67 -13.20
N LEU A 118 -16.30 -12.00 -12.71
CA LEU A 118 -16.51 -12.77 -11.48
C LEU A 118 -15.71 -14.08 -11.54
N VAL A 119 -15.04 -14.41 -10.45
CA VAL A 119 -14.26 -15.65 -10.33
C VAL A 119 -14.74 -16.49 -9.17
N GLN A 120 -14.67 -17.81 -9.35
CA GLN A 120 -14.90 -18.77 -8.29
C GLN A 120 -13.58 -18.99 -7.52
N THR A 121 -13.60 -18.78 -6.22
CA THR A 121 -12.46 -19.02 -5.32
C THR A 121 -12.64 -20.36 -4.59
N PRO A 122 -11.57 -20.94 -4.01
CA PRO A 122 -11.67 -22.19 -3.26
C PRO A 122 -12.32 -22.04 -1.87
N GLN A 123 -12.82 -20.84 -1.50
CA GLN A 123 -13.46 -20.63 -0.22
C GLN A 123 -14.72 -21.48 -0.06
N ALA A 124 -14.94 -21.99 1.17
CA ALA A 124 -16.17 -22.66 1.54
C ALA A 124 -17.38 -21.72 1.38
N LYS A 125 -18.45 -22.22 0.75
CA LYS A 125 -19.63 -21.43 0.40
C LYS A 125 -20.86 -21.95 1.17
N PRO A 126 -21.73 -21.07 1.68
CA PRO A 126 -23.04 -21.50 2.19
C PRO A 126 -23.92 -22.02 1.05
N ALA A 127 -24.90 -22.86 1.38
CA ALA A 127 -25.90 -23.33 0.42
C ALA A 127 -26.72 -22.16 -0.16
N LEU A 128 -26.82 -22.09 -1.48
CA LEU A 128 -27.58 -21.07 -2.20
C LEU A 128 -29.10 -21.24 -1.96
N GLY A 129 -29.86 -20.15 -2.10
CA GLY A 129 -31.31 -20.12 -1.84
C GLY A 129 -31.69 -20.12 -0.36
N THR A 130 -30.74 -20.15 0.56
CA THR A 130 -30.97 -20.13 2.02
C THR A 130 -30.63 -18.77 2.63
N GLU A 131 -31.07 -18.48 3.86
CA GLU A 131 -30.70 -17.25 4.57
C GLU A 131 -29.18 -17.09 4.76
N ALA A 132 -28.44 -18.20 4.88
CA ALA A 132 -26.98 -18.19 4.99
C ALA A 132 -26.30 -17.70 3.70
N SER A 133 -26.95 -17.82 2.54
CA SER A 133 -26.41 -17.34 1.25
C SER A 133 -26.19 -15.82 1.20
N LYS A 134 -26.78 -15.05 2.12
CA LYS A 134 -26.51 -13.61 2.30
C LYS A 134 -25.03 -13.33 2.59
N TYR A 135 -24.29 -14.32 3.09
CA TYR A 135 -22.88 -14.23 3.47
C TYR A 135 -21.97 -15.00 2.51
N HIS A 136 -22.34 -15.10 1.23
CA HIS A 136 -21.50 -15.75 0.22
C HIS A 136 -20.13 -15.03 0.12
N PRO A 137 -18.99 -15.76 0.15
CA PRO A 137 -17.67 -15.14 0.23
C PRO A 137 -17.27 -14.34 -1.02
N GLU A 138 -17.86 -14.68 -2.18
CA GLU A 138 -17.49 -14.11 -3.48
C GLU A 138 -18.46 -13.05 -3.98
N VAL A 139 -19.68 -13.01 -3.45
CA VAL A 139 -20.72 -12.09 -3.91
C VAL A 139 -21.50 -11.60 -2.69
N THR A 140 -21.67 -10.30 -2.57
CA THR A 140 -22.50 -9.70 -1.53
C THR A 140 -23.40 -8.67 -2.17
N VAL A 141 -24.71 -8.87 -2.02
CA VAL A 141 -25.75 -7.98 -2.57
C VAL A 141 -26.41 -7.22 -1.44
N TRP A 142 -26.40 -5.90 -1.53
CA TRP A 142 -27.05 -4.98 -0.59
C TRP A 142 -28.19 -4.25 -1.29
N ALA A 143 -29.35 -4.17 -0.66
CA ALA A 143 -30.46 -3.35 -1.10
C ALA A 143 -30.82 -2.31 -0.04
N ARG A 144 -31.12 -1.09 -0.46
CA ARG A 144 -31.56 0.00 0.43
C ARG A 144 -33.08 0.01 0.51
N VAL A 145 -33.63 -0.20 1.70
CA VAL A 145 -35.08 -0.23 1.96
C VAL A 145 -35.38 0.71 3.12
N GLY A 146 -36.24 1.71 2.89
CA GLY A 146 -36.55 2.71 3.92
C GLY A 146 -35.31 3.43 4.46
N GLY A 147 -34.31 3.66 3.60
CA GLY A 147 -33.05 4.29 3.97
C GLY A 147 -31.97 3.36 4.55
N VAL A 148 -32.32 2.12 4.91
CA VAL A 148 -31.42 1.14 5.55
C VAL A 148 -30.91 0.11 4.54
N TRP A 149 -29.60 -0.15 4.56
CA TRP A 149 -28.98 -1.18 3.75
C TRP A 149 -29.18 -2.57 4.37
N ARG A 150 -29.64 -3.53 3.57
CA ARG A 150 -29.88 -4.92 3.97
C ARG A 150 -29.24 -5.88 2.98
N ARG A 151 -28.62 -6.95 3.48
CA ARG A 151 -28.09 -8.02 2.62
C ARG A 151 -29.23 -8.83 1.99
N CYS A 152 -29.11 -9.13 0.71
CA CYS A 152 -30.07 -9.89 -0.07
C CYS A 152 -29.69 -11.37 -0.12
N ARG A 153 -30.69 -12.24 -0.11
CA ARG A 153 -30.50 -13.68 -0.28
C ARG A 153 -30.07 -13.99 -1.71
N ILE A 154 -29.08 -14.85 -1.90
CA ILE A 154 -28.56 -15.24 -3.21
C ILE A 154 -29.15 -16.60 -3.60
N ASN A 155 -29.85 -16.66 -4.73
CA ASN A 155 -30.47 -17.88 -5.24
C ASN A 155 -29.52 -18.69 -6.12
N SER A 156 -28.72 -18.02 -6.96
CA SER A 156 -27.77 -18.65 -7.86
C SER A 156 -26.59 -17.73 -8.19
N VAL A 157 -25.43 -18.33 -8.50
CA VAL A 157 -24.27 -17.62 -9.02
C VAL A 157 -23.71 -18.41 -10.20
N THR A 158 -23.52 -17.72 -11.33
CA THR A 158 -22.98 -18.28 -12.57
C THR A 158 -21.57 -17.72 -12.78
N TYR A 159 -20.58 -18.61 -12.95
CA TYR A 159 -19.16 -18.27 -13.14
C TYR A 159 -18.68 -18.52 -14.58
N ALA A 160 -19.58 -18.92 -15.49
CA ALA A 160 -19.21 -19.20 -16.87
C ALA A 160 -18.74 -17.90 -17.55
N ALA A 161 -17.57 -17.95 -18.17
CA ALA A 161 -16.96 -16.79 -18.81
C ALA A 161 -17.91 -16.12 -19.82
N GLY A 162 -18.12 -14.82 -19.69
CA GLY A 162 -19.05 -14.02 -20.51
C GLY A 162 -20.52 -14.13 -20.13
N LEU A 163 -20.88 -14.99 -19.17
CA LEU A 163 -22.24 -15.19 -18.64
C LEU A 163 -22.26 -15.02 -17.12
N GLU A 164 -21.25 -14.38 -16.56
CA GLU A 164 -21.10 -14.24 -15.11
C GLU A 164 -22.25 -13.42 -14.54
N ALA A 165 -22.96 -14.00 -13.57
CA ALA A 165 -24.17 -13.38 -13.04
C ALA A 165 -24.50 -13.89 -11.64
N CYS A 166 -25.29 -13.10 -10.91
CA CYS A 166 -25.87 -13.47 -9.62
C CYS A 166 -27.38 -13.26 -9.68
N GLU A 167 -28.15 -14.29 -9.33
CA GLU A 167 -29.57 -14.14 -9.02
C GLU A 167 -29.75 -13.99 -7.51
N TYR A 168 -30.51 -12.98 -7.10
CA TYR A 168 -30.78 -12.69 -5.70
C TYR A 168 -32.24 -12.25 -5.51
N VAL A 169 -32.72 -12.32 -4.27
CA VAL A 169 -34.04 -11.82 -3.90
C VAL A 169 -33.93 -10.35 -3.52
N GLU A 170 -34.47 -9.48 -4.38
CA GLU A 170 -34.57 -8.05 -4.09
C GLU A 170 -35.75 -7.83 -3.13
N PRO A 171 -35.52 -7.24 -1.94
CA PRO A 171 -36.60 -6.94 -0.99
C PRO A 171 -37.62 -5.95 -1.54
N ALA A 172 -38.85 -6.00 -1.02
CA ALA A 172 -39.89 -5.05 -1.40
C ALA A 172 -39.48 -3.59 -1.11
N ASN A 173 -39.86 -2.67 -1.99
CA ASN A 173 -39.60 -1.22 -1.89
C ASN A 173 -38.10 -0.85 -1.81
N ALA A 174 -37.22 -1.67 -2.38
CA ALA A 174 -35.81 -1.32 -2.51
C ALA A 174 -35.62 -0.14 -3.47
N THR A 175 -34.87 0.88 -3.05
CA THR A 175 -34.56 2.09 -3.84
C THR A 175 -33.25 1.99 -4.58
N ASP A 176 -32.26 1.33 -3.97
CA ASP A 176 -30.90 1.20 -4.49
C ASP A 176 -30.42 -0.23 -4.25
N VAL A 177 -29.62 -0.74 -5.19
CA VAL A 177 -28.91 -2.01 -5.02
C VAL A 177 -27.43 -1.80 -5.31
N GLU A 178 -26.59 -2.33 -4.43
CA GLU A 178 -25.15 -2.45 -4.62
C GLU A 178 -24.73 -3.91 -4.56
N VAL A 179 -23.77 -4.29 -5.39
CA VAL A 179 -23.19 -5.62 -5.44
C VAL A 179 -21.68 -5.50 -5.39
N TYR A 180 -21.09 -6.24 -4.45
CA TYR A 180 -19.66 -6.38 -4.29
C TYR A 180 -19.30 -7.81 -4.63
N TYR A 181 -18.31 -8.02 -5.49
CA TYR A 181 -17.97 -9.37 -5.95
C TYR A 181 -16.49 -9.55 -6.25
N VAL A 182 -15.98 -10.75 -5.98
CA VAL A 182 -14.59 -11.14 -6.26
C VAL A 182 -14.43 -11.34 -7.76
N HIS A 183 -13.47 -10.66 -8.38
CA HIS A 183 -13.24 -10.70 -9.83
C HIS A 183 -11.81 -11.10 -10.17
N GLY A 184 -11.52 -11.37 -11.44
CA GLY A 184 -10.19 -11.68 -11.94
C GLY A 184 -9.55 -10.57 -12.78
N ASP A 185 -10.27 -9.48 -13.06
CA ASP A 185 -9.80 -8.39 -13.92
C ASP A 185 -8.67 -7.58 -13.27
N GLY A 186 -7.60 -7.33 -14.04
CA GLY A 186 -6.55 -6.40 -13.67
C GLY A 186 -5.45 -6.94 -12.75
N GLU A 187 -4.73 -6.00 -12.15
CA GLU A 187 -3.57 -6.23 -11.29
C GLU A 187 -3.67 -5.41 -10.00
N LEU A 188 -3.00 -5.89 -8.96
CA LEU A 188 -2.88 -5.22 -7.67
C LEU A 188 -1.41 -5.07 -7.27
N ARG A 189 -1.09 -4.00 -6.57
CA ARG A 189 0.22 -3.82 -5.96
C ARG A 189 0.08 -3.16 -4.62
N VAL A 190 1.00 -3.52 -3.72
CA VAL A 190 1.14 -2.81 -2.44
C VAL A 190 2.44 -2.03 -2.48
N ARG A 191 2.37 -0.77 -2.07
CA ARG A 191 3.51 0.15 -2.06
C ARG A 191 3.67 0.80 -0.71
N ALA A 192 4.91 1.06 -0.30
CA ALA A 192 5.20 1.91 0.85
C ALA A 192 5.63 3.29 0.37
N PHE A 193 5.05 4.33 0.95
CA PHE A 193 5.37 5.73 0.74
C PHE A 193 5.96 6.28 2.02
N ARG A 194 6.98 7.13 1.91
CA ARG A 194 7.44 7.91 3.05
C ARG A 194 6.86 9.31 2.95
N LYS A 195 6.20 9.78 4.01
CA LYS A 195 5.71 11.16 4.11
C LYS A 195 6.93 12.10 4.23
N LEU A 196 7.32 12.75 3.13
CA LEU A 196 8.37 13.77 3.09
C LEU A 196 7.77 15.09 2.57
N GLY A 197 7.13 15.85 3.47
CA GLY A 197 6.45 17.10 3.11
C GLY A 197 5.31 16.90 2.09
N ASN A 198 4.97 17.96 1.35
CA ASN A 198 3.89 17.97 0.35
C ASN A 198 4.23 17.23 -0.96
N SER A 199 5.26 16.38 -1.00
CA SER A 199 5.66 15.66 -2.22
C SER A 199 5.82 14.16 -1.96
N ASP A 200 4.94 13.37 -2.57
CA ASP A 200 5.06 11.90 -2.66
C ASP A 200 6.23 11.55 -3.62
N THR A 201 7.49 11.73 -3.21
CA THR A 201 8.64 11.57 -4.12
C THR A 201 9.35 10.22 -4.01
N SER A 202 9.19 9.47 -2.92
CA SER A 202 9.80 8.14 -2.76
C SER A 202 8.78 7.07 -2.40
N ALA A 203 8.47 6.21 -3.35
CA ALA A 203 7.52 5.13 -3.18
C ALA A 203 8.09 3.82 -3.72
N VAL A 204 8.06 2.78 -2.90
CA VAL A 204 8.63 1.47 -3.24
C VAL A 204 7.53 0.43 -3.36
N SER A 205 7.48 -0.30 -4.47
CA SER A 205 6.57 -1.43 -4.61
C SER A 205 7.06 -2.61 -3.78
N LEU A 206 6.22 -3.09 -2.88
CA LEU A 206 6.54 -4.21 -2.00
C LEU A 206 6.24 -5.54 -2.69
N PHE A 207 5.13 -5.61 -3.43
CA PHE A 207 4.80 -6.70 -4.35
C PHE A 207 3.77 -6.25 -5.40
N ASN A 208 3.62 -7.04 -6.45
CA ASN A 208 2.61 -6.89 -7.52
C ASN A 208 2.09 -8.29 -7.91
N LEU A 209 0.78 -8.43 -8.13
CA LEU A 209 0.12 -9.67 -8.55
C LEU A 209 -1.07 -9.39 -9.47
N GLY A 210 -1.32 -10.30 -10.41
CA GLY A 210 -2.60 -10.33 -11.14
C GLY A 210 -3.74 -10.69 -10.19
N ILE A 211 -4.89 -10.00 -10.30
CA ILE A 211 -6.04 -10.21 -9.43
C ILE A 211 -6.62 -11.62 -9.63
N SER A 212 -6.68 -12.12 -10.87
CA SER A 212 -7.04 -13.50 -11.16
C SER A 212 -6.16 -14.50 -10.41
N ALA A 213 -4.84 -14.36 -10.49
CA ALA A 213 -3.89 -15.27 -9.83
C ALA A 213 -3.99 -15.21 -8.29
N LEU A 214 -4.32 -14.04 -7.73
CA LEU A 214 -4.56 -13.89 -6.29
C LEU A 214 -5.76 -14.73 -5.84
N HIS A 215 -6.87 -14.69 -6.59
CA HIS A 215 -8.15 -15.25 -6.17
C HIS A 215 -8.36 -16.74 -6.51
N THR A 216 -7.55 -17.32 -7.40
CA THR A 216 -7.69 -18.73 -7.81
C THR A 216 -6.99 -19.72 -6.89
N VAL A 217 -6.02 -19.28 -6.08
CA VAL A 217 -5.28 -20.15 -5.16
C VAL A 217 -5.99 -20.29 -3.81
N ASP A 218 -5.76 -21.41 -3.12
CA ASP A 218 -6.19 -21.52 -1.72
C ASP A 218 -5.25 -20.73 -0.83
N GLN A 219 -5.68 -19.53 -0.47
CA GLN A 219 -4.89 -18.63 0.35
C GLN A 219 -4.68 -19.15 1.78
N ARG A 220 -5.50 -20.11 2.27
CA ARG A 220 -5.40 -20.71 3.60
C ARG A 220 -4.48 -21.92 3.68
N ASP A 221 -4.09 -22.44 2.54
CA ASP A 221 -3.12 -23.52 2.46
C ASP A 221 -1.69 -22.96 2.55
N GLY A 222 -0.87 -23.52 3.44
CA GLY A 222 0.51 -23.05 3.67
C GLY A 222 1.44 -23.30 2.48
N GLU A 223 1.08 -24.23 1.59
CA GLU A 223 1.86 -24.58 0.40
C GLU A 223 1.51 -23.70 -0.79
N THR A 224 0.23 -23.56 -1.11
CA THR A 224 -0.24 -22.85 -2.31
C THR A 224 -0.56 -21.37 -2.10
N SER A 225 -0.60 -20.88 -0.85
CA SER A 225 -0.81 -19.47 -0.55
C SER A 225 0.29 -18.57 -1.12
N HIS A 226 -0.11 -17.36 -1.52
CA HIS A 226 0.84 -16.32 -1.88
C HIS A 226 1.63 -15.89 -0.64
N LYS A 227 2.94 -15.80 -0.82
CA LYS A 227 3.89 -15.45 0.24
C LYS A 227 4.46 -14.07 -0.01
N TRP A 228 4.60 -13.32 1.06
CA TRP A 228 5.20 -11.99 1.00
C TRP A 228 6.66 -12.09 0.53
N PRO A 229 7.08 -11.34 -0.52
CA PRO A 229 8.33 -11.65 -1.21
C PRO A 229 9.60 -11.26 -0.45
N ARG A 230 9.54 -10.20 0.36
CA ARG A 230 10.72 -9.65 1.05
C ARG A 230 10.35 -9.03 2.38
N GLU A 231 11.28 -9.04 3.32
CA GLU A 231 11.07 -8.41 4.60
C GLU A 231 10.96 -6.87 4.42
N VAL A 232 10.00 -6.27 5.13
CA VAL A 232 9.75 -4.83 5.10
C VAL A 232 9.60 -4.33 6.53
N SER A 233 10.33 -3.27 6.86
CA SER A 233 10.15 -2.52 8.10
C SER A 233 9.55 -1.15 7.77
N LEU A 234 8.45 -0.82 8.45
CA LEU A 234 7.71 0.42 8.28
C LEU A 234 7.73 1.18 9.61
N THR A 235 8.29 2.38 9.60
CA THR A 235 8.21 3.34 10.72
C THR A 235 6.98 4.23 10.56
N ASP A 236 6.69 5.06 11.56
CA ASP A 236 5.54 6.00 11.56
C ASP A 236 5.54 7.04 10.42
N ASP A 237 6.68 7.30 9.79
CA ASP A 237 6.77 8.09 8.56
C ASP A 237 6.16 7.40 7.31
N PHE A 238 5.82 6.11 7.39
CA PHE A 238 5.37 5.34 6.24
C PHE A 238 3.85 5.21 6.15
N THR A 239 3.36 5.26 4.91
CA THR A 239 2.01 4.84 4.54
C THR A 239 2.09 3.66 3.58
N LEU A 240 1.32 2.62 3.85
CA LEU A 240 1.14 1.47 2.97
C LEU A 240 -0.08 1.72 2.09
N SER A 241 0.06 1.72 0.77
CA SER A 241 -1.08 1.82 -0.15
C SER A 241 -1.36 0.49 -0.82
N LEU A 242 -2.64 0.11 -0.84
CA LEU A 242 -3.20 -0.91 -1.71
C LEU A 242 -3.66 -0.23 -3.00
N GLU A 243 -2.94 -0.48 -4.09
CA GLU A 243 -3.25 0.08 -5.40
C GLU A 243 -3.78 -1.00 -6.33
N VAL A 244 -4.74 -0.62 -7.18
CA VAL A 244 -5.37 -1.52 -8.15
C VAL A 244 -5.38 -0.86 -9.51
N LYS A 245 -5.17 -1.66 -10.56
CA LYS A 245 -5.40 -1.29 -11.95
C LYS A 245 -6.40 -2.27 -12.56
N SER A 246 -7.61 -1.80 -12.84
CA SER A 246 -8.75 -2.62 -13.25
C SER A 246 -9.67 -1.83 -14.18
N GLY A 247 -10.33 -2.51 -15.12
CA GLY A 247 -11.44 -1.95 -15.89
C GLY A 247 -12.78 -2.01 -15.13
N LEU A 248 -12.85 -2.82 -14.07
CA LEU A 248 -14.02 -2.92 -13.19
C LEU A 248 -13.95 -1.89 -12.06
N GLU A 249 -15.07 -1.26 -11.75
CA GLU A 249 -15.14 -0.28 -10.66
C GLU A 249 -14.84 -0.94 -9.31
N HIS A 250 -14.06 -0.26 -8.48
CA HIS A 250 -13.83 -0.64 -7.09
C HIS A 250 -14.27 0.48 -6.15
N ARG A 251 -14.84 0.10 -5.01
CA ARG A 251 -15.15 1.04 -3.92
C ARG A 251 -14.75 0.45 -2.59
N PHE A 252 -14.22 1.31 -1.73
CA PHE A 252 -13.82 0.97 -0.38
C PHE A 252 -14.83 1.58 0.59
N VAL A 253 -15.81 0.78 1.02
CA VAL A 253 -16.99 1.21 1.75
C VAL A 253 -17.13 0.40 3.03
N ALA A 254 -16.70 1.02 4.14
CA ALA A 254 -16.76 0.42 5.47
C ALA A 254 -18.13 -0.21 5.76
N GLY A 255 -18.11 -1.50 6.12
CA GLY A 255 -19.30 -2.27 6.52
C GLY A 255 -20.15 -2.84 5.37
N ARG A 256 -19.81 -2.59 4.09
CA ARG A 256 -20.58 -3.16 2.95
C ARG A 256 -19.72 -3.87 1.91
N ASP A 257 -18.48 -3.44 1.70
CA ASP A 257 -17.63 -4.07 0.69
C ASP A 257 -17.24 -5.51 1.03
N ASP A 258 -17.19 -5.87 2.32
CA ASP A 258 -16.64 -7.12 2.87
C ASP A 258 -15.37 -7.61 2.16
N MET A 259 -14.52 -6.68 1.74
CA MET A 259 -13.20 -6.97 1.21
C MET A 259 -12.35 -7.56 2.33
N VAL A 260 -11.58 -8.59 1.99
CA VAL A 260 -10.67 -9.21 2.94
C VAL A 260 -9.27 -8.73 2.60
N VAL A 261 -8.59 -8.16 3.58
CA VAL A 261 -7.16 -7.88 3.54
C VAL A 261 -6.61 -8.36 4.86
N SER A 262 -5.54 -9.13 4.82
CA SER A 262 -4.89 -9.64 6.02
C SER A 262 -3.44 -10.00 5.76
N ILE A 263 -2.55 -9.17 6.28
CA ILE A 263 -1.10 -9.28 6.12
C ILE A 263 -0.51 -9.54 7.52
N PRO A 264 0.03 -10.74 7.79
CA PRO A 264 0.71 -11.00 9.04
C PRO A 264 1.91 -10.08 9.23
N ALA A 265 2.02 -9.49 10.42
CA ALA A 265 3.07 -8.54 10.74
C ALA A 265 3.48 -8.69 12.21
N TYR A 266 4.52 -7.95 12.59
CA TYR A 266 4.89 -7.72 13.97
C TYR A 266 4.89 -6.22 14.21
N SER A 267 4.44 -5.80 15.39
CA SER A 267 4.55 -4.41 15.81
C SER A 267 5.32 -4.29 17.12
N ALA A 268 6.04 -3.18 17.27
CA ALA A 268 6.72 -2.79 18.49
C ALA A 268 6.53 -1.29 18.70
N GLN A 269 6.35 -0.88 19.95
CA GLN A 269 6.36 0.54 20.30
C GLN A 269 7.80 1.06 20.39
N VAL A 270 7.98 2.31 19.98
CA VAL A 270 9.23 3.05 20.10
C VAL A 270 9.04 4.10 21.18
N ALA A 271 9.46 3.79 22.40
CA ALA A 271 9.42 4.75 23.49
C ALA A 271 10.55 5.76 23.30
N THR A 272 10.18 7.04 23.17
CA THR A 272 11.15 8.14 23.20
C THR A 272 11.60 8.35 24.64
N LEU A 273 12.88 8.10 24.95
CA LEU A 273 13.39 8.20 26.33
C LEU A 273 13.57 9.66 26.78
N ASP A 274 13.64 10.60 25.84
CA ASP A 274 13.71 12.04 26.09
C ASP A 274 12.70 12.81 25.20
N PRO A 275 11.44 12.94 25.66
CA PRO A 275 10.39 13.62 24.90
C PRO A 275 10.62 15.13 24.76
N MET A 276 11.34 15.77 25.70
CA MET A 276 11.66 17.20 25.61
C MET A 276 12.64 17.48 24.47
N ARG A 277 13.66 16.64 24.30
CA ARG A 277 14.61 16.75 23.19
C ARG A 277 13.96 16.45 21.84
N LYS A 278 13.02 15.50 21.78
CA LYS A 278 12.22 15.24 20.57
C LYS A 278 11.40 16.48 20.17
N ALA A 279 10.78 17.15 21.13
CA ALA A 279 10.04 18.39 20.87
C ALA A 279 10.95 19.53 20.37
N GLN A 280 12.14 19.69 20.97
CA GLN A 280 13.13 20.68 20.54
C GLN A 280 13.63 20.41 19.11
N LEU A 281 13.89 19.15 18.74
CA LEU A 281 14.32 18.80 17.39
C LEU A 281 13.20 18.99 16.35
N ALA A 282 11.96 18.65 16.69
CA ALA A 282 10.81 18.92 15.83
C ALA A 282 10.60 20.42 15.58
N GLU A 283 10.80 21.26 16.60
CA GLU A 283 10.72 22.73 16.47
C GLU A 283 11.85 23.28 15.57
N ILE A 284 13.04 22.70 15.63
CA ILE A 284 14.18 23.05 14.76
C ILE A 284 13.90 22.66 13.29
N ASP A 285 13.37 21.46 13.05
CA ASP A 285 12.98 21.01 11.69
C ASP A 285 11.87 21.89 11.08
N VAL A 286 10.85 22.26 11.86
CA VAL A 286 9.75 23.13 11.41
C VAL A 286 10.24 24.54 11.05
N ARG A 287 11.34 25.01 11.67
CA ARG A 287 11.96 26.30 11.37
C ARG A 287 12.91 26.27 10.17
N GLY A 288 13.00 25.15 9.45
CA GLY A 288 13.79 25.01 8.23
C GLY A 288 15.22 24.50 8.44
N GLY A 289 15.59 24.08 9.66
CA GLY A 289 16.94 23.57 9.97
C GLY A 289 18.06 24.63 9.93
N ILE A 290 19.29 24.25 10.34
CA ILE A 290 20.52 25.07 10.27
C ILE A 290 21.04 25.12 8.83
#